data_AF-A0A7Y2H2B1-F1
#
_entry.id   AF-A0A7Y2H2B1-F1
#
_cell.length_a   1.000
_cell.length_b   1.000
_cell.length_c   1.000
_cell.angle_alpha   90.00
_cell.angle_beta   90.00
_cell.angle_gamma   90.00
#
_symmetry.space_group_name_H-M   'P 1'
#
loop_
_entity.id
_entity.type
_entity.pdbx_description
1 polymer ?
#
loop_
_entity_poly.entity_id
_entity_poly.type
_entity_poly.pdbx_seq_one_letter_code
_entity_poly.pdbx_strand_id
1 'polypeptide(L)'
;TLRNCAGGPTPWGSWITCEEIVVIGHDKLQKDHGYNFEVPANHRGLVDPVPLRAMGRFNHEAVAVDPNTYIIYQTEDRPDSLIYRFLPNENEDPSKGGRLQALAMVNGMKSTRNWEGEDTFPTGKPLPATWIDVDDIDGEADDLRIRGAEAGAAIFARGEGMAFGNDGVYFVCTSGGREQIGQVFKYTPSPHEGTAREIDAPGTLTLELEPNDSNLVDGIDNIVVAPSGDLILCEDGGGTQFIRGVTPEGTIYNIAKNAENESEFAGACFSADGSTMFVNVQGLGRTVAITGPWRG
;
A
#
# COMPACT_ATOMS: atom_id res chain seq x y z
N THR A 1 17.92 5.47 -7.73
CA THR A 1 16.65 4.74 -7.81
C THR A 1 16.17 4.72 -9.26
N LEU A 2 15.21 3.88 -9.61
CA LEU A 2 14.63 3.71 -10.94
C LEU A 2 13.13 3.41 -10.83
N ARG A 3 12.29 4.03 -11.68
CA ARG A 3 10.82 3.89 -11.69
C ARG A 3 10.23 3.95 -10.27
N ASN A 4 10.50 5.07 -9.60
CA ASN A 4 9.87 5.34 -8.31
C ASN A 4 8.37 5.55 -8.52
N CYS A 5 7.53 4.73 -7.88
CA CYS A 5 6.08 4.93 -7.91
C CYS A 5 5.65 5.77 -6.70
N ALA A 6 5.03 5.16 -5.69
CA ALA A 6 4.66 5.84 -4.45
C ALA A 6 5.75 5.68 -3.36
N GLY A 7 5.32 5.23 -2.18
CA GLY A 7 6.10 5.26 -0.96
C GLY A 7 5.22 5.49 0.25
N GLY A 8 5.83 5.97 1.34
CA GLY A 8 5.09 6.36 2.53
C GLY A 8 5.94 7.16 3.53
N PRO A 9 5.29 8.00 4.35
CA PRO A 9 5.97 8.76 5.39
C PRO A 9 6.35 7.85 6.57
N THR A 10 7.46 8.17 7.22
CA THR A 10 7.87 7.54 8.48
C THR A 10 7.58 8.47 9.66
N PRO A 11 7.28 7.93 10.85
CA PRO A 11 7.04 8.75 12.05
C PRO A 11 8.30 9.46 12.55
N TRP A 12 9.50 9.04 12.11
CA TRP A 12 10.79 9.66 12.45
C TRP A 12 11.25 10.72 11.44
N GLY A 13 10.40 11.11 10.47
CA GLY A 13 10.62 12.28 9.64
C GLY A 13 11.37 12.03 8.33
N SER A 14 11.18 10.85 7.73
CA SER A 14 11.64 10.50 6.39
C SER A 14 10.48 10.05 5.49
N TRP A 15 10.78 9.86 4.21
CA TRP A 15 9.91 9.22 3.22
C TRP A 15 10.61 7.98 2.71
N ILE A 16 9.93 6.84 2.72
CA ILE A 16 10.40 5.63 2.04
C ILE A 16 9.81 5.66 0.64
N THR A 17 10.67 5.77 -0.38
CA THR A 17 10.25 5.67 -1.78
C THR A 17 10.39 4.25 -2.29
N CYS A 18 9.44 3.84 -3.13
CA CYS A 18 9.33 2.48 -3.66
C CYS A 18 9.72 2.42 -5.14
N GLU A 19 10.64 1.51 -5.49
CA GLU A 19 10.88 1.17 -6.89
C GLU A 19 9.85 0.13 -7.35
N GLU A 20 8.95 0.55 -8.21
CA GLU A 20 7.98 -0.32 -8.86
C GLU A 20 8.63 -0.88 -10.13
N ILE A 21 9.76 -1.57 -9.99
CA ILE A 21 10.42 -2.28 -11.09
C ILE A 21 11.35 -3.36 -10.56
N VAL A 22 11.34 -4.54 -11.17
CA VAL A 22 12.26 -5.63 -10.81
C VAL A 22 13.19 -5.94 -11.98
N VAL A 23 14.39 -5.37 -11.95
CA VAL A 23 15.41 -5.60 -13.00
C VAL A 23 16.77 -5.90 -12.39
N ILE A 24 17.53 -6.75 -13.07
CA ILE A 24 18.92 -7.07 -12.73
C ILE A 24 19.85 -6.09 -13.43
N GLY A 25 20.92 -5.73 -12.73
CA GLY A 25 21.98 -4.91 -13.28
C GLY A 25 22.54 -5.52 -14.57
N HIS A 26 22.67 -4.70 -15.60
CA HIS A 26 23.24 -5.05 -16.90
C HIS A 26 23.88 -3.80 -17.52
N ASP A 27 24.37 -3.86 -18.76
CA ASP A 27 25.17 -2.78 -19.41
C ASP A 27 24.77 -1.33 -19.09
N LYS A 28 23.47 -1.02 -18.99
CA LYS A 28 22.94 0.33 -18.69
C LYS A 28 22.53 0.56 -17.23
N LEU A 29 22.43 -0.50 -16.42
CA LEU A 29 22.02 -0.47 -15.02
C LEU A 29 23.14 -1.09 -14.15
N GLN A 30 23.84 -0.25 -13.40
CA GLN A 30 24.98 -0.70 -12.59
C GLN A 30 24.60 -1.50 -11.34
N LYS A 31 23.31 -1.52 -10.99
CA LYS A 31 22.75 -2.12 -9.78
C LYS A 31 21.46 -2.84 -10.14
N ASP A 32 21.10 -3.81 -9.33
CA ASP A 32 19.76 -4.39 -9.34
C ASP A 32 18.76 -3.36 -8.80
N HIS A 33 17.51 -3.51 -9.20
CA HIS A 33 16.39 -2.67 -8.79
C HIS A 33 15.21 -3.53 -8.31
N GLY A 34 14.29 -2.84 -7.64
CA GLY A 34 13.12 -3.42 -6.96
C GLY A 34 13.21 -3.26 -5.46
N TYR A 35 13.81 -2.17 -4.98
CA TYR A 35 14.01 -1.92 -3.55
C TYR A 35 13.33 -0.64 -3.10
N ASN A 36 13.15 -0.56 -1.79
CA ASN A 36 12.78 0.66 -1.10
C ASN A 36 14.01 1.47 -0.68
N PHE A 37 13.87 2.78 -0.62
CA PHE A 37 14.94 3.71 -0.23
C PHE A 37 14.41 4.75 0.73
N GLU A 38 15.15 5.01 1.80
CA GLU A 38 14.79 6.04 2.75
C GLU A 38 15.35 7.42 2.35
N VAL A 39 14.50 8.44 2.40
CA VAL A 39 14.83 9.82 2.06
C VAL A 39 14.46 10.72 3.25
N PRO A 40 15.42 11.27 4.01
CA PRO A 40 15.12 12.18 5.10
C PRO A 40 14.44 13.46 4.60
N ALA A 41 13.25 13.78 5.12
CA ALA A 41 12.40 14.84 4.57
C ALA A 41 12.96 16.25 4.81
N ASN A 42 13.79 16.41 5.84
CA ASN A 42 14.41 17.68 6.21
C ASN A 42 15.81 17.88 5.59
N HIS A 43 16.34 16.89 4.87
CA HIS A 43 17.66 16.99 4.27
C HIS A 43 17.64 17.90 3.03
N ARG A 44 18.67 18.73 2.88
CA ARG A 44 18.83 19.62 1.73
C ARG A 44 19.96 19.11 0.85
N GLY A 45 19.62 18.61 -0.33
CA GLY A 45 20.59 18.13 -1.32
C GLY A 45 20.39 16.66 -1.66
N LEU A 46 21.36 16.09 -2.36
CA LEU A 46 21.37 14.67 -2.70
C LEU A 46 21.71 13.83 -1.47
N VAL A 47 21.02 12.71 -1.32
CA VAL A 47 21.25 11.69 -0.30
C VAL A 47 21.80 10.45 -0.97
N ASP A 48 22.70 9.73 -0.30
CA ASP A 48 23.21 8.46 -0.80
C ASP A 48 22.05 7.46 -0.98
N PRO A 49 21.85 6.88 -2.19
CA PRO A 49 20.73 5.99 -2.46
C PRO A 49 21.04 4.58 -1.93
N VAL A 50 20.86 4.38 -0.62
CA VAL A 50 21.08 3.09 0.05
C VAL A 50 19.80 2.24 -0.05
N PRO A 51 19.80 1.09 -0.76
CA PRO A 51 18.63 0.23 -0.86
C PRO A 51 18.38 -0.51 0.47
N LEU A 52 17.13 -0.53 0.91
CA LEU A 52 16.66 -1.27 2.08
C LEU A 52 16.40 -2.74 1.72
N ARG A 53 17.49 -3.46 1.38
CA ARG A 53 17.41 -4.85 0.85
C ARG A 53 16.65 -5.82 1.73
N ALA A 54 16.70 -5.64 3.06
CA ALA A 54 15.99 -6.50 4.00
C ALA A 54 14.46 -6.36 3.95
N MET A 55 13.94 -5.31 3.29
CA MET A 55 12.51 -5.15 3.01
C MET A 55 12.04 -5.96 1.79
N GLY A 56 12.97 -6.63 1.10
CA GLY A 56 12.71 -7.50 -0.03
C GLY A 56 12.84 -6.82 -1.38
N ARG A 57 13.01 -7.64 -2.42
CA ARG A 57 13.14 -7.23 -3.83
C ARG A 57 11.93 -7.69 -4.64
N PHE A 58 11.04 -6.76 -4.96
CA PHE A 58 9.80 -7.01 -5.71
C PHE A 58 9.26 -5.71 -6.30
N ASN A 59 8.08 -5.75 -6.93
CA ASN A 59 7.47 -4.59 -7.58
C ASN A 59 6.77 -3.68 -6.55
N HIS A 60 7.55 -2.96 -5.73
CA HIS A 60 7.02 -2.18 -4.61
C HIS A 60 6.16 -1.01 -5.08
N GLU A 61 4.98 -0.84 -4.47
CA GLU A 61 4.16 0.35 -4.71
C GLU A 61 4.27 1.36 -3.56
N ALA A 62 3.77 0.99 -2.38
CA ALA A 62 3.63 1.89 -1.25
C ALA A 62 4.02 1.21 0.06
N VAL A 63 4.26 2.05 1.08
CA VAL A 63 4.46 1.57 2.45
C VAL A 63 3.61 2.33 3.44
N ALA A 64 3.24 1.67 4.53
CA ALA A 64 2.68 2.33 5.71
C ALA A 64 3.42 1.87 6.95
N VAL A 65 3.74 2.81 7.84
CA VAL A 65 4.45 2.53 9.08
C VAL A 65 3.48 2.65 10.25
N ASP A 66 3.37 1.61 11.08
CA ASP A 66 2.69 1.72 12.36
C ASP A 66 3.56 2.54 13.32
N PRO A 67 3.10 3.72 13.79
CA PRO A 67 3.89 4.60 14.64
C PRO A 67 4.16 4.03 16.05
N ASN A 68 3.43 3.00 16.47
CA ASN A 68 3.61 2.39 17.80
C ASN A 68 4.64 1.27 17.79
N THR A 69 4.67 0.47 16.72
CA THR A 69 5.51 -0.73 16.61
C THR A 69 6.68 -0.57 15.65
N TYR A 70 6.67 0.46 14.81
CA TYR A 70 7.65 0.71 13.74
C TYR A 70 7.69 -0.37 12.66
N ILE A 71 6.68 -1.25 12.62
CA ILE A 71 6.51 -2.23 11.55
C ILE A 71 6.11 -1.51 10.27
N ILE A 72 6.74 -1.91 9.17
CA ILE A 72 6.56 -1.30 7.85
C ILE A 72 5.79 -2.27 6.97
N TYR A 73 4.54 -1.96 6.67
CA TYR A 73 3.69 -2.71 5.75
C TYR A 73 3.97 -2.27 4.31
N GLN A 74 3.90 -3.19 3.36
CA GLN A 74 4.30 -2.96 1.97
C GLN A 74 3.33 -3.62 0.99
N THR A 75 3.02 -2.93 -0.10
CA THR A 75 2.27 -3.44 -1.25
C THR A 75 3.19 -3.84 -2.40
N GLU A 76 2.68 -4.72 -3.27
CA GLU A 76 3.32 -5.10 -4.52
C GLU A 76 2.31 -4.96 -5.69
N ASP A 77 2.66 -4.20 -6.73
CA ASP A 77 1.79 -4.08 -7.91
C ASP A 77 2.03 -5.25 -8.88
N ARG A 78 1.36 -6.37 -8.61
CA ARG A 78 1.24 -7.52 -9.52
C ARG A 78 -0.16 -8.13 -9.46
N PRO A 79 -0.69 -8.73 -10.55
CA PRO A 79 -2.00 -9.41 -10.53
C PRO A 79 -2.10 -10.58 -9.51
N ASP A 80 -0.95 -11.14 -9.14
CA ASP A 80 -0.74 -12.23 -8.19
C ASP A 80 0.10 -11.77 -6.97
N SER A 81 -0.03 -10.49 -6.59
CA SER A 81 0.74 -9.87 -5.50
C SER A 81 0.46 -10.46 -4.12
N LEU A 82 1.39 -10.23 -3.20
CA LEU A 82 1.17 -10.40 -1.76
C LEU A 82 1.19 -9.04 -1.05
N ILE A 83 0.68 -9.02 0.18
CA ILE A 83 0.89 -7.92 1.12
C ILE A 83 1.95 -8.35 2.12
N TYR A 84 2.94 -7.48 2.35
CA TYR A 84 4.09 -7.77 3.19
C TYR A 84 4.11 -6.89 4.43
N ARG A 85 4.84 -7.34 5.46
CA ARG A 85 5.32 -6.48 6.55
C ARG A 85 6.79 -6.74 6.82
N PHE A 86 7.50 -5.70 7.21
CA PHE A 86 8.88 -5.73 7.61
C PHE A 86 9.01 -5.34 9.09
N LEU A 87 9.63 -6.23 9.86
CA LEU A 87 9.91 -6.05 11.28
C LEU A 87 11.38 -5.63 11.39
N PRO A 88 11.68 -4.33 11.57
CA PRO A 88 13.05 -3.88 11.66
C PRO A 88 13.74 -4.42 12.92
N ASN A 89 15.06 -4.66 12.83
CA ASN A 89 15.88 -5.03 13.99
C ASN A 89 16.07 -3.85 14.95
N GLU A 90 16.09 -2.63 14.41
CA GLU A 90 16.18 -1.38 15.16
C GLU A 90 15.02 -0.47 14.75
N ASN A 91 14.25 -0.01 15.73
CA ASN A 91 13.19 0.96 15.48
C ASN A 91 13.78 2.22 14.84
N GLU A 92 13.05 2.82 13.90
CA GLU A 92 13.44 4.05 13.20
C GLU A 92 14.67 3.92 12.27
N ASP A 93 15.30 2.74 12.16
CA ASP A 93 16.44 2.52 11.25
C ASP A 93 16.30 1.19 10.48
N PRO A 94 15.48 1.15 9.41
CA PRO A 94 15.28 -0.06 8.61
C PRO A 94 16.56 -0.51 7.87
N SER A 95 17.61 0.33 7.80
CA SER A 95 18.89 -0.04 7.19
C SER A 95 19.66 -1.10 7.99
N LYS A 96 19.29 -1.33 9.26
CA LYS A 96 19.87 -2.36 10.15
C LYS A 96 19.34 -3.77 9.90
N GLY A 97 18.54 -3.93 8.85
CA GLY A 97 17.91 -5.20 8.51
C GLY A 97 16.73 -5.52 9.42
N GLY A 98 16.15 -6.70 9.21
CA GLY A 98 14.92 -7.10 9.89
C GLY A 98 14.41 -8.41 9.31
N ARG A 99 13.15 -8.72 9.60
CA ARG A 99 12.44 -9.88 9.04
C ARG A 99 11.31 -9.43 8.13
N LEU A 100 11.24 -10.02 6.95
CA LEU A 100 10.13 -9.82 6.01
C LEU A 100 9.12 -10.96 6.17
N GLN A 101 7.85 -10.60 6.20
CA GLN A 101 6.75 -11.54 6.31
C GLN A 101 5.65 -11.22 5.30
N ALA A 102 4.88 -12.23 4.88
CA ALA A 102 3.73 -12.08 3.99
C ALA A 102 2.41 -12.40 4.72
N LEU A 103 1.37 -11.66 4.36
CA LEU A 103 0.04 -11.77 4.96
C LEU A 103 -0.65 -13.05 4.50
N ALA A 104 -1.18 -13.81 5.46
CA ALA A 104 -1.91 -15.04 5.25
C ALA A 104 -3.23 -15.01 6.03
N MET A 105 -4.20 -15.81 5.61
CA MET A 105 -5.47 -15.95 6.33
C MET A 105 -5.43 -17.17 7.25
N VAL A 106 -5.87 -17.03 8.50
CA VAL A 106 -5.87 -18.14 9.48
C VAL A 106 -6.76 -19.30 9.02
N ASN A 107 -7.81 -19.01 8.25
CA ASN A 107 -8.69 -20.03 7.68
C ASN A 107 -8.13 -20.71 6.42
N GLY A 108 -6.93 -20.34 5.96
CA GLY A 108 -6.28 -20.91 4.78
C GLY A 108 -6.81 -20.39 3.43
N MET A 109 -7.58 -19.30 3.42
CA MET A 109 -8.00 -18.65 2.18
C MET A 109 -6.78 -18.18 1.39
N LYS A 110 -6.71 -18.57 0.11
CA LYS A 110 -5.54 -18.36 -0.76
C LYS A 110 -5.60 -17.11 -1.62
N SER A 111 -6.80 -16.58 -1.87
CA SER A 111 -7.02 -15.40 -2.71
C SER A 111 -8.09 -14.53 -2.08
N THR A 112 -7.88 -13.22 -2.12
CA THR A 112 -8.80 -12.18 -1.64
C THR A 112 -9.43 -11.38 -2.79
N ARG A 113 -9.10 -11.74 -4.03
CA ARG A 113 -9.37 -10.94 -5.24
C ARG A 113 -10.83 -10.86 -5.64
N ASN A 114 -11.66 -11.80 -5.17
CA ASN A 114 -13.09 -11.90 -5.54
C ASN A 114 -13.34 -12.01 -7.06
N TRP A 115 -12.36 -12.50 -7.83
CA TRP A 115 -12.52 -12.74 -9.26
C TRP A 115 -13.50 -13.88 -9.54
N GLU A 116 -14.09 -13.88 -10.74
CA GLU A 116 -15.04 -14.92 -11.14
C GLU A 116 -14.43 -16.32 -11.04
N GLY A 117 -15.11 -17.21 -10.33
CA GLY A 117 -14.67 -18.61 -10.13
C GLY A 117 -13.76 -18.83 -8.92
N GLU A 118 -13.43 -17.79 -8.15
CA GLU A 118 -12.66 -17.88 -6.90
C GLU A 118 -13.55 -17.84 -5.65
N ASP A 119 -12.95 -18.18 -4.50
CA ASP A 119 -13.57 -17.96 -3.20
C ASP A 119 -13.80 -16.46 -2.96
N THR A 120 -14.90 -16.13 -2.28
CA THR A 120 -15.26 -14.74 -1.99
C THR A 120 -14.82 -14.34 -0.58
N PHE A 121 -13.99 -13.31 -0.49
CA PHE A 121 -13.73 -12.55 0.72
C PHE A 121 -14.94 -11.66 1.04
N PRO A 122 -15.55 -11.78 2.24
CA PRO A 122 -16.75 -11.03 2.59
C PRO A 122 -16.46 -9.55 2.91
N THR A 123 -17.17 -8.64 2.25
CA THR A 123 -17.14 -7.20 2.57
C THR A 123 -17.68 -6.92 3.98
N GLY A 124 -17.03 -6.02 4.71
CA GLY A 124 -17.42 -5.54 6.04
C GLY A 124 -17.26 -6.55 7.18
N LYS A 125 -16.70 -7.73 6.92
CA LYS A 125 -16.49 -8.77 7.93
C LYS A 125 -15.00 -8.96 8.22
N PRO A 126 -14.53 -8.67 9.44
CA PRO A 126 -13.15 -8.94 9.82
C PRO A 126 -12.90 -10.44 9.87
N LEU A 127 -11.84 -10.89 9.20
CA LEU A 127 -11.34 -12.26 9.24
C LEU A 127 -9.94 -12.30 9.90
N PRO A 128 -9.67 -13.27 10.78
CA PRO A 128 -8.36 -13.41 11.40
C PRO A 128 -7.27 -13.65 10.35
N ALA A 129 -6.18 -12.89 10.47
CA ALA A 129 -5.02 -12.94 9.62
C ALA A 129 -3.76 -13.26 10.44
N THR A 130 -2.79 -13.86 9.77
CA THR A 130 -1.49 -14.23 10.33
C THR A 130 -0.39 -13.84 9.35
N TRP A 131 0.86 -13.88 9.80
CA TRP A 131 2.02 -13.56 8.97
C TRP A 131 2.94 -14.76 8.87
N ILE A 132 3.48 -15.00 7.69
CA ILE A 132 4.47 -16.05 7.44
C ILE A 132 5.82 -15.43 7.11
N ASP A 133 6.90 -15.94 7.69
CA ASP A 133 8.25 -15.53 7.33
C ASP A 133 8.52 -15.88 5.86
N VAL A 134 9.20 -14.97 5.16
CA VAL A 134 9.61 -15.18 3.77
C VAL A 134 11.13 -15.15 3.69
N ASP A 135 11.70 -16.23 3.15
CA ASP A 135 13.14 -16.36 2.93
C ASP A 135 13.55 -15.96 1.51
N ASP A 136 14.86 -15.84 1.26
CA ASP A 136 15.44 -15.49 -0.03
C ASP A 136 14.78 -14.26 -0.66
N ILE A 137 14.74 -13.19 0.13
CA ILE A 137 13.99 -11.96 -0.14
C ILE A 137 14.66 -11.03 -1.17
N ASP A 138 15.91 -11.32 -1.53
CA ASP A 138 16.76 -10.50 -2.42
C ASP A 138 17.17 -11.30 -3.68
N GLY A 139 16.35 -12.29 -4.05
CA GLY A 139 16.61 -13.18 -5.17
C GLY A 139 16.49 -12.48 -6.53
N GLU A 140 17.18 -13.01 -7.53
CA GLU A 140 17.17 -12.45 -8.89
C GLU A 140 15.86 -12.75 -9.65
N ALA A 141 15.16 -13.83 -9.27
CA ALA A 141 14.12 -14.49 -10.06
C ALA A 141 12.74 -13.80 -10.10
N ASP A 142 12.52 -12.72 -9.34
CA ASP A 142 11.21 -12.04 -9.25
C ASP A 142 10.06 -13.02 -8.90
N ASP A 143 10.34 -13.94 -7.98
CA ASP A 143 9.49 -15.09 -7.64
C ASP A 143 8.98 -15.08 -6.19
N LEU A 144 9.29 -14.02 -5.43
CA LEU A 144 8.99 -13.92 -4.00
C LEU A 144 7.51 -14.15 -3.70
N ARG A 145 6.64 -13.50 -4.49
CA ARG A 145 5.17 -13.63 -4.37
C ARG A 145 4.66 -15.04 -4.69
N ILE A 146 5.30 -15.71 -5.65
CA ILE A 146 4.95 -17.08 -6.04
C ILE A 146 5.28 -18.02 -4.89
N ARG A 147 6.51 -17.96 -4.36
CA ARG A 147 6.95 -18.76 -3.22
C ARG A 147 6.14 -18.48 -1.96
N GLY A 148 5.83 -17.20 -1.69
CA GLY A 148 5.01 -16.81 -0.56
C GLY A 148 3.58 -17.36 -0.65
N ALA A 149 2.95 -17.30 -1.83
CA ALA A 149 1.63 -17.88 -2.05
C ALA A 149 1.65 -19.42 -1.89
N GLU A 150 2.69 -20.10 -2.39
CA GLU A 150 2.89 -21.54 -2.18
C GLU A 150 3.07 -21.91 -0.70
N ALA A 151 3.71 -21.03 0.08
CA ALA A 151 3.87 -21.15 1.53
C ALA A 151 2.62 -20.80 2.33
N GLY A 152 1.57 -20.28 1.69
CA GLY A 152 0.25 -20.03 2.30
C GLY A 152 -0.12 -18.56 2.49
N ALA A 153 0.66 -17.61 1.96
CA ALA A 153 0.23 -16.22 1.90
C ALA A 153 -1.00 -16.07 1.01
N ALA A 154 -1.84 -15.09 1.32
CA ALA A 154 -3.02 -14.78 0.53
C ALA A 154 -2.64 -13.88 -0.64
N ILE A 155 -3.18 -14.18 -1.82
CA ILE A 155 -2.99 -13.40 -3.04
C ILE A 155 -3.95 -12.20 -3.05
N PHE A 156 -3.42 -11.05 -3.42
CA PHE A 156 -4.12 -9.78 -3.63
C PHE A 156 -3.97 -9.34 -5.09
N ALA A 157 -4.96 -8.63 -5.62
CA ALA A 157 -4.98 -8.18 -7.01
C ALA A 157 -4.37 -6.79 -7.11
N ARG A 158 -3.09 -6.71 -7.53
CA ARG A 158 -2.38 -5.45 -7.75
C ARG A 158 -2.46 -4.54 -6.51
N GLY A 159 -1.76 -4.93 -5.45
CA GLY A 159 -1.68 -4.09 -4.26
C GLY A 159 -1.01 -2.76 -4.60
N GLU A 160 -1.73 -1.65 -4.45
CA GLU A 160 -1.20 -0.33 -4.80
C GLU A 160 -0.99 0.57 -3.57
N GLY A 161 -1.64 1.73 -3.49
CA GLY A 161 -1.51 2.67 -2.39
C GLY A 161 -1.78 2.05 -1.02
N MET A 162 -1.05 2.53 -0.01
CA MET A 162 -1.16 2.09 1.38
C MET A 162 -1.04 3.28 2.33
N ALA A 163 -1.84 3.29 3.41
CA ALA A 163 -1.78 4.33 4.44
C ALA A 163 -2.09 3.76 5.83
N PHE A 164 -1.38 4.24 6.85
CA PHE A 164 -1.74 3.98 8.25
C PHE A 164 -2.68 5.09 8.77
N GLY A 165 -3.74 4.71 9.47
CA GLY A 165 -4.66 5.62 10.13
C GLY A 165 -5.84 4.89 10.76
N ASN A 166 -6.65 5.55 11.58
CA ASN A 166 -7.80 4.94 12.26
C ASN A 166 -7.46 3.58 12.92
N ASP A 167 -6.29 3.51 13.58
CA ASP A 167 -5.76 2.33 14.25
C ASP A 167 -5.57 1.09 13.34
N GLY A 168 -5.33 1.30 12.04
CA GLY A 168 -5.04 0.22 11.10
C GLY A 168 -4.30 0.66 9.84
N VAL A 169 -4.03 -0.32 9.00
CA VAL A 169 -3.38 -0.15 7.69
C VAL A 169 -4.44 -0.32 6.62
N TYR A 170 -4.68 0.72 5.84
CA TYR A 170 -5.50 0.65 4.65
C TYR A 170 -4.63 0.43 3.42
N PHE A 171 -5.09 -0.40 2.50
CA PHE A 171 -4.45 -0.56 1.20
C PHE A 171 -5.48 -0.88 0.13
N VAL A 172 -5.14 -0.56 -1.11
CA VAL A 172 -6.03 -0.76 -2.25
C VAL A 172 -5.54 -1.92 -3.11
N CYS A 173 -6.49 -2.57 -3.77
CA CYS A 173 -6.22 -3.60 -4.78
C CYS A 173 -6.97 -3.19 -6.05
N THR A 174 -6.26 -2.56 -6.97
CA THR A 174 -6.85 -1.79 -8.08
C THR A 174 -7.67 -2.64 -9.06
N SER A 175 -7.25 -3.88 -9.29
CA SER A 175 -7.98 -4.85 -10.12
C SER A 175 -8.72 -5.91 -9.29
N GLY A 176 -8.91 -5.65 -8.00
CA GLY A 176 -9.71 -6.47 -7.11
C GLY A 176 -11.21 -6.35 -7.38
N GLY A 177 -11.97 -7.30 -6.86
CA GLY A 177 -13.42 -7.36 -6.97
C GLY A 177 -13.89 -8.12 -8.20
N ARG A 178 -15.19 -8.45 -8.21
CA ARG A 178 -15.81 -9.22 -9.28
C ARG A 178 -15.68 -8.55 -10.64
N GLU A 179 -15.86 -7.23 -10.67
CA GLU A 179 -15.75 -6.42 -11.89
C GLU A 179 -14.29 -5.98 -12.17
N GLN A 180 -13.34 -6.33 -11.29
CA GLN A 180 -11.90 -6.00 -11.41
C GLN A 180 -11.61 -4.49 -11.47
N ILE A 181 -12.34 -3.70 -10.68
CA ILE A 181 -12.29 -2.23 -10.68
C ILE A 181 -11.99 -1.62 -9.30
N GLY A 182 -11.62 -2.44 -8.32
CA GLY A 182 -11.04 -1.93 -7.08
C GLY A 182 -11.63 -2.54 -5.81
N GLN A 183 -10.74 -2.78 -4.86
CA GLN A 183 -11.06 -3.10 -3.47
C GLN A 183 -10.27 -2.18 -2.53
N VAL A 184 -10.83 -1.90 -1.35
CA VAL A 184 -10.10 -1.28 -0.24
C VAL A 184 -10.14 -2.23 0.96
N PHE A 185 -8.97 -2.61 1.44
CA PHE A 185 -8.82 -3.43 2.63
C PHE A 185 -8.34 -2.59 3.81
N LYS A 186 -8.73 -3.03 5.02
CA LYS A 186 -8.13 -2.61 6.29
C LYS A 186 -7.54 -3.82 6.99
N TYR A 187 -6.25 -3.76 7.27
CA TYR A 187 -5.62 -4.62 8.26
C TYR A 187 -5.63 -3.91 9.62
N THR A 188 -6.20 -4.56 10.63
CA THR A 188 -6.13 -4.12 12.03
C THR A 188 -5.08 -4.99 12.74
N PRO A 189 -3.95 -4.40 13.17
CA PRO A 189 -2.88 -5.12 13.85
C PRO A 189 -3.33 -5.87 15.11
N SER A 190 -2.60 -6.92 15.46
CA SER A 190 -2.74 -7.60 16.74
C SER A 190 -2.40 -6.65 17.90
N PRO A 191 -3.01 -6.78 19.09
CA PRO A 191 -2.49 -6.13 20.30
C PRO A 191 -1.08 -6.62 20.69
N HIS A 192 -0.58 -7.66 20.03
CA HIS A 192 0.75 -8.24 20.19
C HIS A 192 1.54 -8.23 18.87
N GLU A 193 1.24 -7.28 17.99
CA GLU A 193 1.80 -7.16 16.64
C GLU A 193 3.33 -7.31 16.63
N GLY A 194 3.83 -8.13 15.71
CA GLY A 194 5.25 -8.41 15.51
C GLY A 194 5.88 -9.35 16.55
N THR A 195 5.09 -9.91 17.48
CA THR A 195 5.59 -10.83 18.52
C THR A 195 5.02 -12.24 18.37
N ALA A 196 5.64 -13.22 19.04
CA ALA A 196 5.13 -14.59 19.06
C ALA A 196 3.72 -14.73 19.69
N ARG A 197 3.21 -13.71 20.38
CA ARG A 197 1.90 -13.72 21.03
C ARG A 197 0.74 -13.32 20.11
N GLU A 198 1.01 -13.03 18.84
CA GLU A 198 -0.06 -12.83 17.84
C GLU A 198 -0.98 -14.04 17.73
N ILE A 199 -0.49 -15.25 18.01
CA ILE A 199 -1.32 -16.47 18.02
C ILE A 199 -2.42 -16.44 19.08
N ASP A 200 -2.24 -15.68 20.18
CA ASP A 200 -3.24 -15.54 21.24
C ASP A 200 -4.41 -14.63 20.79
N ALA A 201 -4.10 -13.64 19.93
CA ALA A 201 -5.02 -12.61 19.46
C ALA A 201 -4.56 -12.11 18.09
N PRO A 202 -4.88 -12.81 16.99
CA PRO A 202 -4.40 -12.46 15.65
C PRO A 202 -4.97 -11.10 15.21
N GLY A 203 -4.22 -10.40 14.36
CA GLY A 203 -4.76 -9.26 13.63
C GLY A 203 -5.91 -9.68 12.70
N THR A 204 -6.66 -8.72 12.20
CA THR A 204 -7.80 -8.99 11.31
C THR A 204 -7.70 -8.22 10.01
N LEU A 205 -8.05 -8.88 8.91
CA LEU A 205 -8.23 -8.25 7.60
C LEU A 205 -9.73 -8.06 7.35
N THR A 206 -10.12 -6.87 6.92
CA THR A 206 -11.49 -6.52 6.51
C THR A 206 -11.44 -5.97 5.09
N LEU A 207 -12.33 -6.45 4.22
CA LEU A 207 -12.62 -5.80 2.95
C LEU A 207 -13.61 -4.66 3.24
N GLU A 208 -13.15 -3.43 3.30
CA GLU A 208 -13.97 -2.25 3.64
C GLU A 208 -14.87 -1.83 2.48
N LEU A 209 -14.34 -1.95 1.26
CA LEU A 209 -15.00 -1.43 0.07
C LEU A 209 -14.79 -2.35 -1.14
N GLU A 210 -15.89 -2.72 -1.82
CA GLU A 210 -15.90 -3.36 -3.13
C GLU A 210 -17.26 -3.07 -3.80
N PRO A 211 -17.45 -1.90 -4.42
CA PRO A 211 -18.77 -1.49 -4.89
C PRO A 211 -19.16 -2.23 -6.18
N ASN A 212 -18.18 -2.70 -6.97
CA ASN A 212 -18.41 -3.31 -8.28
C ASN A 212 -19.25 -2.39 -9.21
N ASP A 213 -19.05 -1.07 -9.12
CA ASP A 213 -19.68 -0.05 -9.96
C ASP A 213 -18.66 1.04 -10.29
N SER A 214 -18.30 1.18 -11.58
CA SER A 214 -17.31 2.15 -12.05
C SER A 214 -17.76 3.61 -11.91
N ASN A 215 -19.04 3.87 -11.63
CA ASN A 215 -19.49 5.22 -11.28
C ASN A 215 -19.08 5.63 -9.85
N LEU A 216 -18.83 4.63 -8.98
CA LEU A 216 -18.45 4.84 -7.58
C LEU A 216 -16.94 4.84 -7.40
N VAL A 217 -16.25 3.83 -7.94
CA VAL A 217 -14.77 3.74 -7.98
C VAL A 217 -14.34 3.00 -9.25
N ASP A 218 -13.22 3.38 -9.83
CA ASP A 218 -12.64 2.70 -11.00
C ASP A 218 -11.11 2.72 -10.89
N GLY A 219 -10.49 1.54 -10.68
CA GLY A 219 -9.04 1.40 -10.60
C GLY A 219 -8.42 2.27 -9.51
N ILE A 220 -8.81 2.06 -8.25
CA ILE A 220 -8.25 2.84 -7.14
C ILE A 220 -6.76 2.50 -6.99
N ASP A 221 -5.92 3.53 -7.11
CA ASP A 221 -4.46 3.41 -7.04
C ASP A 221 -3.93 4.01 -5.74
N ASN A 222 -4.19 5.29 -5.46
CA ASN A 222 -3.61 5.96 -4.29
C ASN A 222 -4.63 6.13 -3.17
N ILE A 223 -4.19 6.00 -1.91
CA ILE A 223 -5.02 6.18 -0.72
C ILE A 223 -4.30 7.00 0.36
N VAL A 224 -5.05 7.87 1.04
CA VAL A 224 -4.61 8.55 2.26
C VAL A 224 -5.77 8.68 3.25
N VAL A 225 -5.45 8.69 4.55
CA VAL A 225 -6.45 8.93 5.60
C VAL A 225 -6.52 10.43 5.88
N ALA A 226 -7.71 11.01 5.76
CA ALA A 226 -7.97 12.41 6.08
C ALA A 226 -7.99 12.65 7.60
N PRO A 227 -7.77 13.90 8.06
CA PRO A 227 -7.90 14.25 9.48
C PRO A 227 -9.27 13.96 10.11
N SER A 228 -10.34 13.88 9.32
CA SER A 228 -11.68 13.49 9.76
C SER A 228 -11.81 11.98 10.04
N GLY A 229 -10.87 11.18 9.55
CA GLY A 229 -10.94 9.73 9.51
C GLY A 229 -11.47 9.16 8.19
N ASP A 230 -11.93 10.01 7.26
CA ASP A 230 -12.34 9.58 5.92
C ASP A 230 -11.14 9.03 5.14
N LEU A 231 -11.39 8.06 4.26
CA LEU A 231 -10.40 7.64 3.27
C LEU A 231 -10.54 8.52 2.04
N ILE A 232 -9.41 8.97 1.50
CA ILE A 232 -9.34 9.68 0.23
C ILE A 232 -8.70 8.73 -0.78
N LEU A 233 -9.43 8.44 -1.85
CA LEU A 233 -9.04 7.53 -2.91
C LEU A 233 -8.74 8.34 -4.17
N CYS A 234 -7.66 8.00 -4.86
CA CYS A 234 -7.30 8.53 -6.16
C CYS A 234 -7.38 7.41 -7.20
N GLU A 235 -8.07 7.67 -8.30
CA GLU A 235 -8.27 6.69 -9.37
C GLU A 235 -7.18 6.78 -10.46
N ASP A 236 -6.79 5.61 -10.96
CA ASP A 236 -6.08 5.34 -12.22
C ASP A 236 -6.85 4.27 -13.03
N GLY A 237 -8.13 4.53 -13.25
CA GLY A 237 -9.05 3.66 -13.98
C GLY A 237 -8.98 3.81 -15.50
N GLY A 238 -9.90 3.16 -16.21
CA GLY A 238 -9.94 3.18 -17.69
C GLY A 238 -10.56 4.43 -18.30
N GLY A 239 -10.97 5.42 -17.50
CA GLY A 239 -11.79 6.54 -17.94
C GLY A 239 -11.47 7.89 -17.29
N THR A 240 -12.53 8.63 -16.95
CA THR A 240 -12.34 9.90 -16.25
C THR A 240 -11.97 9.63 -14.81
N GLN A 241 -10.86 10.21 -14.36
CA GLN A 241 -10.34 10.01 -13.02
C GLN A 241 -10.97 10.97 -12.01
N PHE A 242 -11.24 10.45 -10.82
CA PHE A 242 -11.77 11.22 -9.70
C PHE A 242 -10.88 11.10 -8.46
N ILE A 243 -11.07 12.07 -7.57
CA ILE A 243 -10.73 11.93 -6.16
C ILE A 243 -12.05 11.62 -5.44
N ARG A 244 -12.11 10.46 -4.78
CA ARG A 244 -13.27 10.02 -4.01
C ARG A 244 -12.97 10.11 -2.52
N GLY A 245 -13.96 10.50 -1.74
CA GLY A 245 -13.94 10.35 -0.30
C GLY A 245 -14.80 9.17 0.13
N VAL A 246 -14.39 8.48 1.19
CA VAL A 246 -15.14 7.38 1.81
C VAL A 246 -15.23 7.65 3.31
N THR A 247 -16.44 7.87 3.79
CA THR A 247 -16.70 8.05 5.24
C THR A 247 -16.40 6.75 6.01
N PRO A 248 -16.19 6.79 7.33
CA PRO A 248 -16.07 5.58 8.16
C PRO A 248 -17.23 4.59 8.03
N GLU A 249 -18.44 5.06 7.67
CA GLU A 249 -19.62 4.23 7.42
C GLU A 249 -19.67 3.62 6.00
N GLY A 250 -18.67 3.88 5.16
CA GLY A 250 -18.57 3.34 3.79
C GLY A 250 -19.30 4.15 2.72
N THR A 251 -19.84 5.34 3.03
CA THR A 251 -20.44 6.22 2.02
C THR A 251 -19.37 6.84 1.13
N ILE A 252 -19.50 6.64 -0.18
CA ILE A 252 -18.62 7.21 -1.21
C ILE A 252 -19.17 8.56 -1.68
N TYR A 253 -18.29 9.56 -1.82
CA TYR A 253 -18.63 10.88 -2.37
C TYR A 253 -17.51 11.42 -3.26
N ASN A 254 -17.86 12.37 -4.14
CA ASN A 254 -16.89 12.98 -5.05
C ASN A 254 -16.26 14.22 -4.44
N ILE A 255 -14.93 14.27 -4.43
CA ILE A 255 -14.16 15.44 -4.01
C ILE A 255 -13.78 16.26 -5.24
N ALA A 256 -13.22 15.61 -6.25
CA ALA A 256 -12.77 16.25 -7.47
C ALA A 256 -12.88 15.31 -8.67
N LYS A 257 -12.88 15.91 -9.87
CA LYS A 257 -12.82 15.22 -11.15
C LYS A 257 -11.67 15.81 -11.95
N ASN A 258 -10.86 14.99 -12.61
CA ASN A 258 -9.94 15.49 -13.61
C ASN A 258 -10.75 16.01 -14.81
N ALA A 259 -10.79 17.33 -14.97
CA ALA A 259 -11.56 17.99 -16.03
C ALA A 259 -10.72 18.25 -17.29
N GLU A 260 -9.42 17.99 -17.26
CA GLU A 260 -8.48 18.33 -18.34
C GLU A 260 -8.15 17.12 -19.24
N ASN A 261 -7.94 15.95 -18.64
CA ASN A 261 -7.65 14.70 -19.35
C ASN A 261 -7.98 13.46 -18.50
N GLU A 262 -7.61 12.28 -19.01
CA GLU A 262 -7.79 10.98 -18.36
C GLU A 262 -6.59 10.59 -17.48
N SER A 263 -5.66 11.51 -17.19
CA SER A 263 -4.52 11.23 -16.31
C SER A 263 -4.98 10.98 -14.88
N GLU A 264 -4.35 10.00 -14.23
CA GLU A 264 -4.51 9.68 -12.82
C GLU A 264 -4.19 10.83 -11.87
N PHE A 265 -4.78 10.72 -10.68
CA PHE A 265 -4.38 11.45 -9.49
C PHE A 265 -3.42 10.60 -8.65
N ALA A 266 -2.31 11.18 -8.20
CA ALA A 266 -1.28 10.44 -7.47
C ALA A 266 -0.69 11.21 -6.29
N GLY A 267 -0.24 10.47 -5.28
CA GLY A 267 0.53 10.99 -4.14
C GLY A 267 -0.24 11.99 -3.30
N ALA A 268 -1.47 11.64 -2.90
CA ALA A 268 -2.28 12.49 -2.04
C ALA A 268 -1.69 12.56 -0.62
N CYS A 269 -1.58 13.76 -0.06
CA CYS A 269 -1.14 13.96 1.33
C CYS A 269 -1.77 15.20 1.95
N PHE A 270 -1.67 15.33 3.28
CA PHE A 270 -2.18 16.47 4.02
C PHE A 270 -1.05 17.33 4.58
N SER A 271 -1.30 18.65 4.65
CA SER A 271 -0.48 19.57 5.44
C SER A 271 -0.43 19.11 6.91
N ALA A 272 0.65 19.47 7.63
CA ALA A 272 0.80 19.08 9.03
C ALA A 272 -0.35 19.54 9.94
N ASP A 273 -1.02 20.63 9.60
CA ASP A 273 -2.21 21.12 10.30
C ASP A 273 -3.53 20.54 9.75
N GLY A 274 -3.47 19.65 8.76
CA GLY A 274 -4.62 19.00 8.14
C GLY A 274 -5.58 19.94 7.42
N SER A 275 -5.21 21.20 7.18
CA SER A 275 -6.08 22.19 6.54
C SER A 275 -6.10 22.11 5.01
N THR A 276 -5.08 21.50 4.42
CA THR A 276 -4.87 21.46 2.97
C THR A 276 -4.46 20.06 2.55
N MET A 277 -5.14 19.52 1.56
CA MET A 277 -4.72 18.31 0.86
C MET A 277 -3.91 18.71 -0.38
N PHE A 278 -2.80 18.03 -0.63
CA PHE A 278 -2.03 18.13 -1.85
C PHE A 278 -2.20 16.85 -2.65
N VAL A 279 -2.29 16.96 -3.97
CA VAL A 279 -2.42 15.81 -4.88
C VAL A 279 -1.84 16.19 -6.23
N ASN A 280 -1.26 15.21 -6.94
CA ASN A 280 -0.69 15.42 -8.26
C ASN A 280 -1.64 14.93 -9.35
N VAL A 281 -1.60 15.58 -10.52
CA VAL A 281 -2.12 15.04 -11.78
C VAL A 281 -0.91 14.56 -12.58
N GLN A 282 -0.66 13.25 -12.58
CA GLN A 282 0.65 12.68 -12.89
C GLN A 282 1.12 13.06 -14.31
N GLY A 283 0.32 12.75 -15.34
CA GLY A 283 0.63 13.00 -16.74
C GLY A 283 0.72 14.48 -17.12
N LEU A 284 0.24 15.40 -16.26
CA LEU A 284 0.38 16.84 -16.45
C LEU A 284 1.57 17.44 -15.67
N GLY A 285 2.15 16.70 -14.73
CA GLY A 285 3.21 17.20 -13.85
C GLY A 285 2.77 18.39 -13.00
N ARG A 286 1.51 18.40 -12.55
CA ARG A 286 0.94 19.49 -11.73
C ARG A 286 0.56 18.99 -10.34
N THR A 287 0.85 19.80 -9.33
CA THR A 287 0.36 19.62 -7.97
C THR A 287 -0.75 20.61 -7.69
N VAL A 288 -1.86 20.13 -7.13
CA VAL A 288 -3.01 20.94 -6.71
C VAL A 288 -3.09 20.95 -5.19
N ALA A 289 -3.40 22.12 -4.62
CA ALA A 289 -3.71 22.28 -3.21
C ALA A 289 -5.22 22.48 -3.04
N ILE A 290 -5.86 21.63 -2.22
CA ILE A 290 -7.30 21.60 -2.00
C ILE A 290 -7.58 21.88 -0.52
N THR A 291 -8.21 23.02 -0.25
CA THR A 291 -8.68 23.39 1.09
C THR A 291 -10.13 22.96 1.28
N GLY A 292 -10.50 22.48 2.46
CA GLY A 292 -11.86 22.01 2.74
C GLY A 292 -12.07 21.67 4.21
N PRO A 293 -13.27 21.20 4.59
CA PRO A 293 -13.58 20.80 5.96
C PRO A 293 -12.98 19.41 6.29
N TRP A 294 -11.66 19.27 6.15
CA TRP A 294 -10.95 17.99 6.29
C TRP A 294 -10.95 17.39 7.70
N ARG A 295 -11.46 18.12 8.70
CA ARG A 295 -11.50 17.70 10.11
C ARG A 295 -12.91 17.30 10.57
N GLY A 296 -13.91 17.33 9.68
CA GLY A 296 -15.33 17.20 10.02
C GLY A 296 -16.00 18.53 10.33
#